data_AF-A0AAW2XR73-F1
#
_entry.id   AF-A0AAW2XR73-F1
#
_cell.length_a   1.000
_cell.length_b   1.000
_cell.length_c   1.000
_cell.angle_alpha   90.00
_cell.angle_beta   90.00
_cell.angle_gamma   90.00
#
_symmetry.space_group_name_H-M   'P 1'
#
loop_
_entity.id
_entity.type
_entity.pdbx_description
1 polymer ?
#
loop_
_entity_poly.entity_id
_entity_poly.type
_entity_poly.pdbx_seq_one_letter_code
_entity_poly.pdbx_strand_id
1 'polypeptide(L)'
;LLKKVVVKSKRDCHERIEEALWAYRTTVRTPIQSTPYALVYRVEAVLPLEQQIPSLRIAIQEGLTEEENARIRLEELEALDEKRLEAQQRLECSSSIV
;
A
#
# COMPACT_ATOMS: atom_id res chain seq x y z
N LEU A 1 14.40 9.48 7.59
CA LEU A 1 14.20 9.57 6.12
C LEU A 1 12.74 9.28 5.79
N LEU A 2 12.24 8.08 6.10
CA LEU A 2 10.85 7.66 5.84
C LEU A 2 9.79 8.65 6.35
N LYS A 3 9.83 9.03 7.64
CA LYS A 3 8.91 10.03 8.21
C LYS A 3 8.92 11.36 7.44
N LYS A 4 10.09 11.81 6.96
CA LYS A 4 10.20 13.07 6.20
C LYS A 4 9.56 12.93 4.82
N VAL A 5 9.72 11.79 4.16
CA VAL A 5 9.12 11.51 2.85
C VAL A 5 7.60 11.46 2.96
N VAL A 6 7.06 10.66 3.87
CA VAL A 6 5.61 10.53 4.09
C VAL A 6 4.93 11.88 4.39
N VAL A 7 5.57 12.72 5.22
CA VAL A 7 5.02 14.05 5.55
C VAL A 7 5.05 14.99 4.35
N LYS A 8 6.10 14.93 3.52
CA LYS A 8 6.29 15.83 2.38
C LYS A 8 5.42 15.46 1.18
N SER A 9 5.15 14.18 0.96
CA SER A 9 4.38 13.67 -0.17
C SER A 9 3.15 12.90 0.31
N LYS A 10 2.22 13.59 0.96
CA LYS A 10 0.98 12.95 1.46
C LYS A 10 0.11 12.36 0.35
N ARG A 11 -0.03 13.06 -0.79
CA ARG A 11 -0.85 12.59 -1.93
C ARG A 11 -0.17 11.41 -2.63
N ASP A 12 1.12 11.57 -2.94
CA ASP A 12 1.90 10.56 -3.68
C ASP A 12 2.74 9.70 -2.73
N CYS A 13 2.21 9.46 -1.52
CA CYS A 13 2.95 8.75 -0.49
C CYS A 13 3.27 7.32 -0.91
N HIS A 14 2.35 6.69 -1.65
CA HIS A 14 2.47 5.32 -2.14
C HIS A 14 3.66 5.14 -3.07
N GLU A 15 3.89 6.04 -4.02
CA GLU A 15 5.05 5.97 -4.93
C GLU A 15 6.36 6.28 -4.19
N ARG A 16 6.36 7.35 -3.38
CA ARG A 16 7.61 7.84 -2.78
C ARG A 16 8.08 7.03 -1.57
N ILE A 17 7.17 6.34 -0.89
CA ILE A 17 7.55 5.51 0.25
C ILE A 17 8.33 4.27 -0.19
N GLU A 18 8.00 3.71 -1.37
CA GLU A 18 8.70 2.56 -1.93
C GLU A 18 10.16 2.91 -2.26
N GLU A 19 10.39 4.01 -2.97
CA GLU A 19 11.74 4.53 -3.26
C GLU A 19 12.53 4.81 -1.98
N ALA A 20 11.88 5.45 -1.00
CA ALA A 20 12.51 5.81 0.26
C ALA A 20 12.87 4.59 1.11
N LEU A 21 12.04 3.54 1.08
CA LEU A 21 12.31 2.25 1.72
C LEU A 21 13.47 1.54 1.04
N TRP A 22 13.49 1.53 -0.30
CA TRP A 22 14.57 0.96 -1.08
C TRP A 22 15.91 1.61 -0.72
N ALA A 23 16.00 2.94 -0.86
CA ALA A 23 17.20 3.69 -0.48
C ALA A 23 17.57 3.47 0.98
N TYR A 24 16.59 3.38 1.90
CA TYR A 24 16.87 3.12 3.30
C TYR A 24 17.56 1.76 3.52
N ARG A 25 17.09 0.71 2.83
CA ARG A 25 17.55 -0.68 2.97
C ARG A 25 18.91 -0.92 2.31
N THR A 26 19.19 -0.25 1.19
CA THR A 26 20.39 -0.50 0.37
C THR A 26 21.52 0.49 0.58
N THR A 27 21.27 1.64 1.22
CA THR A 27 22.34 2.61 1.51
C THR A 27 23.15 2.18 2.74
N VAL A 28 24.48 2.16 2.61
CA VAL A 28 25.40 1.92 3.71
C VAL A 28 25.22 2.97 4.81
N ARG A 29 25.06 2.52 6.05
CA ARG A 29 24.93 3.41 7.22
C ARG A 29 26.30 3.61 7.84
N THR A 30 26.80 4.85 7.86
CA THR A 30 28.10 5.22 8.45
C THR A 30 28.41 4.59 9.81
N PRO A 31 27.51 4.58 10.82
CA PRO A 31 27.82 3.96 12.12
C PRO A 31 27.93 2.43 12.09
N ILE A 32 27.32 1.78 11.09
CA ILE A 32 27.22 0.32 10.97
C ILE A 32 28.22 -0.19 9.92
N GLN A 33 28.65 0.68 9.01
CA GLN A 33 29.47 0.37 7.82
C GLN A 33 28.89 -0.76 6.95
N SER A 34 27.58 -1.00 7.07
CA SER A 34 26.84 -1.99 6.28
C SER A 34 25.44 -1.45 5.96
N THR A 35 24.74 -2.14 5.06
CA THR A 35 23.37 -1.82 4.70
C THR A 35 22.40 -2.48 5.70
N PRO A 36 21.27 -1.85 6.05
CA PRO A 36 20.27 -2.49 6.89
C PRO A 36 19.79 -3.84 6.35
N TYR A 37 19.73 -4.01 5.02
CA TYR A 37 19.36 -5.27 4.39
C TYR A 37 20.37 -6.39 4.67
N ALA A 38 21.67 -6.13 4.48
CA ALA A 38 22.72 -7.10 4.75
C ALA A 38 22.79 -7.52 6.23
N LEU A 39 22.41 -6.62 7.15
CA LEU A 39 22.30 -6.98 8.56
C LEU A 39 21.16 -7.96 8.88
N VAL A 40 20.08 -7.97 8.10
CA VAL A 40 18.93 -8.86 8.34
C VAL A 40 19.15 -10.19 7.63
N TYR A 41 19.51 -10.14 6.36
CA TYR A 41 19.55 -11.32 5.49
C TYR A 41 20.95 -11.90 5.29
N ARG A 42 21.99 -11.25 5.84
CA ARG A 42 23.41 -11.66 5.69
C ARG A 42 23.91 -11.69 4.24
N VAL A 43 23.20 -11.05 3.32
CA VAL A 43 23.53 -10.94 1.89
C VAL A 43 23.33 -9.51 1.39
N GLU A 44 24.03 -9.12 0.33
CA GLU A 44 23.81 -7.82 -0.29
C GLU A 44 22.41 -7.71 -0.90
N ALA A 45 21.87 -6.49 -0.93
CA ALA A 45 20.55 -6.25 -1.49
C ALA A 45 20.60 -6.33 -3.01
N VAL A 46 19.95 -7.35 -3.57
CA VAL A 46 19.59 -7.41 -4.98
C VAL A 46 18.19 -6.82 -5.13
N LEU A 47 17.94 -6.08 -6.22
CA LEU A 47 16.64 -5.48 -6.49
C LEU A 47 15.53 -6.56 -6.43
N PRO A 48 14.59 -6.47 -5.48
CA PRO A 48 13.54 -7.46 -5.31
C PRO A 48 12.68 -7.54 -6.57
N LEU A 49 12.18 -8.74 -6.86
CA LEU A 49 11.32 -8.96 -8.03
C LEU A 49 10.04 -8.12 -7.92
N GLU A 50 9.57 -7.85 -6.72
CA GLU A 50 8.39 -7.03 -6.43
C GLU A 50 8.54 -5.55 -6.82
N GLN A 51 9.78 -5.05 -6.96
CA GLN A 51 10.03 -3.73 -7.55
C GLN A 51 10.09 -3.76 -9.07
N GLN A 52 10.35 -4.92 -9.68
CA GLN A 52 10.43 -5.08 -11.13
C GLN A 52 9.09 -5.51 -11.73
N ILE A 53 8.33 -6.30 -10.99
CA ILE A 53 7.03 -6.82 -11.37
C ILE A 53 5.98 -6.10 -10.55
N PRO A 54 5.18 -5.21 -11.17
CA PRO A 54 4.06 -4.60 -10.48
C PRO A 54 3.11 -5.68 -9.98
N SER A 55 2.55 -5.49 -8.78
CA SER A 55 1.47 -6.36 -8.32
C SER A 55 0.31 -6.35 -9.30
N LEU A 56 -0.50 -7.42 -9.35
CA LEU A 56 -1.70 -7.49 -10.21
C LEU A 56 -2.59 -6.26 -10.06
N ARG A 57 -2.73 -5.75 -8.83
CA ARG A 57 -3.50 -4.54 -8.55
C ARG A 57 -2.91 -3.31 -9.23
N ILE A 58 -1.59 -3.11 -9.15
CA ILE A 58 -0.90 -1.98 -9.79
C ILE A 58 -1.00 -2.12 -11.31
N ALA A 59 -0.77 -3.32 -11.86
CA ALA A 59 -0.86 -3.56 -13.30
C ALA A 59 -2.27 -3.29 -13.88
N ILE A 60 -3.33 -3.67 -13.15
CA ILE A 60 -4.71 -3.33 -13.52
C ILE A 60 -4.90 -1.82 -13.44
N GLN A 61 -4.34 -1.17 -12.41
CA GLN A 61 -4.50 0.27 -12.19
C GLN A 61 -3.80 1.12 -13.27
N GLU A 62 -2.61 0.73 -13.70
CA GLU A 62 -1.81 1.40 -14.74
C GLU A 62 -2.53 1.41 -16.10
N GLY A 63 -3.40 0.43 -16.36
CA GLY A 63 -4.19 0.35 -17.58
C GLY A 63 -5.45 1.24 -17.60
N LEU A 64 -5.79 1.90 -16.49
CA LEU A 64 -7.03 2.68 -16.35
C LEU A 64 -6.72 4.19 -16.38
N THR A 65 -7.62 4.97 -17.00
CA THR A 65 -7.58 6.42 -16.84
C THR A 65 -7.96 6.82 -15.41
N GLU A 66 -7.65 8.04 -15.00
CA GLU A 66 -7.99 8.52 -13.67
C GLU A 66 -9.51 8.50 -13.43
N GLU A 67 -10.30 8.82 -14.46
CA GLU A 67 -11.77 8.79 -14.40
C GLU A 67 -12.31 7.37 -14.28
N GLU A 68 -11.78 6.42 -15.06
CA GLU A 68 -12.20 5.02 -15.03
C GLU A 68 -11.88 4.40 -13.65
N ASN A 69 -10.68 4.68 -13.16
CA ASN A 69 -10.23 4.28 -11.85
C ASN A 69 -11.11 4.87 -10.74
N ALA A 70 -11.43 6.16 -10.82
CA ALA A 70 -12.33 6.82 -9.87
C ALA A 70 -13.72 6.19 -9.88
N ARG A 71 -14.26 5.86 -11.07
CA ARG A 71 -15.55 5.21 -11.22
C ARG A 71 -15.58 3.82 -10.57
N ILE A 72 -14.61 2.97 -10.87
CA ILE A 72 -14.54 1.61 -10.31
C ILE A 72 -14.44 1.66 -8.78
N ARG A 73 -13.60 2.55 -8.23
CA ARG A 73 -13.47 2.71 -6.77
C ARG A 73 -14.76 3.20 -6.12
N LEU A 74 -15.54 4.04 -6.80
CA LEU A 74 -16.83 4.50 -6.30
C LEU A 74 -17.83 3.34 -6.25
N GLU A 75 -17.91 2.54 -7.30
CA GLU A 75 -18.78 1.36 -7.36
C GLU A 75 -18.41 0.32 -6.27
N GLU A 76 -17.12 0.08 -6.04
CA GLU A 76 -16.66 -0.78 -4.94
C GLU A 76 -17.08 -0.25 -3.56
N LEU A 77 -17.03 1.08 -3.36
CA LEU A 77 -17.44 1.71 -2.11
C LEU A 77 -18.95 1.58 -1.89
N GLU A 78 -19.76 1.80 -2.92
CA GLU A 78 -21.21 1.65 -2.86
C GLU A 78 -21.61 0.21 -2.50
N ALA A 79 -20.97 -0.79 -3.12
CA ALA A 79 -21.20 -2.20 -2.80
C ALA A 79 -20.80 -2.56 -1.36
N LEU A 80 -19.75 -1.94 -0.82
CA LEU A 80 -19.35 -2.12 0.59
C LEU A 80 -20.35 -1.47 1.54
N ASP A 81 -20.88 -0.31 1.20
CA ASP A 81 -21.90 0.38 1.99
C ASP A 81 -23.21 -0.39 2.03
N GLU A 82 -23.62 -0.99 0.91
CA GLU A 82 -24.79 -1.87 0.86
C GLU A 82 -24.61 -3.09 1.78
N LYS A 83 -23.47 -3.78 1.71
CA LYS A 83 -23.15 -4.91 2.60
C LYS A 83 -23.11 -4.50 4.08
N ARG A 84 -22.61 -3.29 4.37
CA ARG A 84 -22.57 -2.74 5.73
C ARG A 84 -23.97 -2.47 6.25
N LEU A 85 -24.85 -1.92 5.41
CA LEU A 85 -26.26 -1.69 5.74
C LEU A 85 -26.99 -3.01 5.99
N GLU A 86 -26.81 -4.02 5.13
CA GLU A 86 -27.38 -5.34 5.34
C GLU A 86 -26.92 -5.96 6.67
N ALA A 87 -25.62 -5.87 6.97
CA ALA A 87 -25.09 -6.38 8.22
C ALA A 87 -25.70 -5.67 9.44
N GLN A 88 -25.90 -4.35 9.38
CA GLN A 88 -26.58 -3.58 10.42
C GLN A 88 -28.04 -4.01 10.60
N GLN A 89 -28.79 -4.13 9.50
CA GLN A 89 -30.19 -4.59 9.55
C GLN A 89 -30.31 -5.99 10.16
N ARG A 90 -29.40 -6.91 9.81
CA ARG A 90 -29.36 -8.25 10.40
C ARG A 90 -29.12 -8.21 11.91
N LEU A 91 -28.24 -7.33 12.39
CA LEU A 91 -28.00 -7.15 13.83
C LEU A 91 -29.23 -6.59 14.55
N GLU A 92 -29.90 -5.59 13.96
CA GLU A 92 -31.10 -4.97 14.51
C GLU A 92 -32.29 -5.94 14.58
N CYS A 93 -32.52 -6.72 13.51
CA CYS A 93 -33.53 -7.78 13.50
C CYS A 93 -33.23 -8.88 14.52
N SER A 94 -31.96 -9.24 14.70
CA SER A 94 -31.55 -10.24 15.70
C SER A 94 -31.73 -9.74 17.13
N SER A 95 -31.62 -8.42 17.36
CA SER A 95 -31.81 -7.79 18.68
C SER A 95 -33.27 -7.55 19.05
N SER A 96 -34.21 -7.57 18.08
CA SER A 96 -35.64 -7.40 18.34
C SER A 96 -36.40 -8.72 18.57
N ILE A 97 -35.72 -9.87 18.44
CA ILE A 97 -36.28 -11.22 18.62
C ILE A 97 -35.99 -11.77 20.05
N VAL A 98 -35.22 -11.03 20.87
CA VAL A 98 -34.97 -11.30 22.30
C VAL A 98 -35.67 -10.24 23.14
#